data_AF-A0AAD9MEQ9-F1
#
_entry.id   AF-A0AAD9MEQ9-F1
#
_cell.length_a   1.000
_cell.length_b   1.000
_cell.length_c   1.000
_cell.angle_alpha   90.00
_cell.angle_beta   90.00
_cell.angle_gamma   90.00
#
_symmetry.space_group_name_H-M   'P 1'
#
loop_
_entity.id
_entity.type
_entity.pdbx_description
1 polymer ?
#
loop_
_entity_poly.entity_id
_entity_poly.type
_entity_poly.pdbx_seq_one_letter_code
_entity_poly.pdbx_strand_id
1 'polypeptide(L)'
;MTRVRGFRISFPGQSYLYSRLPNTFSGDTEAGLSSSTFDLSGNVEAGDSRAGLDDAAKQEILKIMKKRRMLFDDARRLYMEQRFAANDISADGRPRDPKFVSFS
;
A
#
# COMPACT_ATOMS: atom_id res chain seq x y z
N MET A 1 5.52 -19.94 52.50
CA MET A 1 5.91 -18.90 51.52
C MET A 1 5.06 -19.09 50.26
N THR A 2 4.02 -18.28 50.07
CA THR A 2 2.97 -18.50 49.07
C THR A 2 3.22 -17.61 47.85
N ARG A 3 3.39 -18.21 46.67
CA ARG A 3 3.69 -17.53 45.40
C ARG A 3 2.40 -16.97 44.79
N VAL A 4 2.31 -15.65 44.71
CA VAL A 4 1.18 -14.92 44.10
C VAL A 4 1.19 -15.14 42.59
N ARG A 5 0.15 -15.77 42.04
CA ARG A 5 -0.08 -15.87 40.59
C ARG A 5 -0.68 -14.56 40.09
N GLY A 6 0.08 -13.81 39.29
CA GLY A 6 -0.41 -12.61 38.62
C GLY A 6 -1.49 -12.98 37.57
N PHE A 7 -2.69 -12.46 37.76
CA PHE A 7 -3.76 -12.52 36.76
C PHE A 7 -3.37 -11.61 35.58
N ARG A 8 -3.19 -12.19 34.40
CA ARG A 8 -3.15 -11.43 33.15
C ARG A 8 -4.58 -11.02 32.80
N ILE A 9 -4.92 -9.76 33.05
CA ILE A 9 -6.19 -9.17 32.64
C ILE A 9 -6.15 -9.05 31.11
N SER A 10 -6.95 -9.86 30.42
CA SER A 10 -7.16 -9.76 28.97
C SER A 10 -8.32 -8.79 28.75
N PHE A 11 -8.05 -7.65 28.12
CA PHE A 11 -9.09 -6.68 27.75
C PHE A 11 -9.68 -7.06 26.39
N PRO A 12 -11.02 -7.21 26.27
CA PRO A 12 -11.66 -7.42 24.97
C PRO A 12 -11.46 -6.17 24.10
N GLY A 13 -10.92 -6.34 22.89
CA GLY A 13 -10.68 -5.24 21.92
C GLY A 13 -9.22 -5.00 21.52
N GLN A 14 -8.25 -5.69 22.14
CA GLN A 14 -6.82 -5.55 21.79
C GLN A 14 -6.42 -6.20 20.44
N SER A 15 -7.35 -6.90 19.78
CA SER A 15 -7.08 -7.66 18.54
C SER A 15 -7.21 -6.85 17.24
N TYR A 16 -7.50 -5.54 17.30
CA TYR A 16 -7.83 -4.74 16.11
C TYR A 16 -6.81 -3.68 15.69
N LEU A 17 -5.60 -3.67 16.27
CA LEU A 17 -4.65 -2.61 15.94
C LEU A 17 -3.83 -2.86 14.67
N TYR A 18 -3.82 -4.10 14.14
CA TYR A 18 -3.16 -4.43 12.87
C TYR A 18 -3.90 -5.56 12.16
N SER A 19 -4.66 -5.24 11.11
CA SER A 19 -5.10 -6.23 10.13
C SER A 19 -3.94 -6.54 9.17
N ARG A 20 -3.75 -7.82 8.83
CA ARG A 20 -2.82 -8.21 7.77
C ARG A 20 -3.30 -7.59 6.45
N LEU A 21 -2.36 -7.19 5.60
CA LEU A 21 -2.75 -6.75 4.27
C LEU A 21 -3.33 -7.92 3.50
N PRO A 22 -4.40 -7.68 2.74
CA PRO A 22 -4.88 -8.67 1.81
C PRO A 22 -3.82 -8.93 0.73
N ASN A 23 -3.67 -10.18 0.34
CA ASN A 23 -2.78 -10.66 -0.71
C ASN A 23 -3.56 -11.14 -1.95
N THR A 24 -4.82 -10.73 -2.07
CA THR A 24 -5.74 -11.09 -3.15
C THR A 24 -6.35 -9.82 -3.72
N PHE A 25 -6.70 -9.85 -5.02
CA PHE A 25 -7.38 -8.73 -5.68
C PHE A 25 -8.67 -8.33 -4.98
N SER A 26 -9.45 -9.31 -4.49
CA SER A 26 -10.68 -9.04 -3.73
C SER A 26 -10.39 -8.25 -2.47
N GLY A 27 -9.38 -8.62 -1.70
CA GLY A 27 -9.03 -7.85 -0.52
C GLY A 27 -8.44 -6.47 -0.85
N ASP A 28 -7.70 -6.32 -1.95
CA ASP A 28 -7.22 -5.02 -2.42
C ASP A 28 -8.40 -4.09 -2.79
N THR A 29 -9.45 -4.62 -3.43
CA THR A 29 -10.68 -3.85 -3.69
C THR A 29 -11.38 -3.43 -2.39
N GLU A 30 -11.50 -4.32 -1.41
CA GLU A 30 -12.07 -4.02 -0.08
C GLU A 30 -11.25 -2.98 0.69
N ALA A 31 -9.92 -2.97 0.49
CA ALA A 31 -9.03 -1.98 1.07
C ALA A 31 -9.07 -0.62 0.36
N GLY A 32 -9.84 -0.49 -0.73
CA GLY A 32 -9.97 0.73 -1.51
C GLY A 32 -8.78 0.99 -2.45
N LEU A 33 -8.06 -0.05 -2.86
CA LEU A 33 -6.93 0.01 -3.81
C LEU A 33 -7.37 -0.19 -5.27
N SER A 34 -8.58 0.24 -5.60
CA SER A 34 -9.18 0.18 -6.94
C SER A 34 -9.76 1.55 -7.32
N SER A 35 -9.70 1.90 -8.60
CA SER A 35 -10.25 3.14 -9.15
C SER A 35 -10.72 2.95 -10.58
N SER A 36 -11.32 3.99 -11.18
CA SER A 36 -11.73 3.95 -12.60
C SER A 36 -10.57 3.77 -13.58
N THR A 37 -9.36 4.19 -13.22
CA THR A 37 -8.16 4.03 -14.06
C THR A 37 -7.32 2.81 -13.68
N PHE A 38 -7.70 2.13 -12.60
CA PHE A 38 -7.05 0.94 -12.07
C PHE A 38 -8.11 0.01 -11.50
N ASP A 39 -8.88 -0.61 -12.40
CA ASP A 39 -9.99 -1.48 -12.02
C ASP A 39 -9.51 -2.92 -11.82
N LEU A 40 -9.80 -3.46 -10.63
CA LEU A 40 -9.45 -4.82 -10.24
C LEU A 40 -10.62 -5.81 -10.41
N SER A 41 -11.81 -5.35 -10.80
CA SER A 41 -13.03 -6.18 -10.91
C SER A 41 -12.81 -7.41 -11.80
N GLY A 42 -12.22 -7.21 -12.99
CA GLY A 42 -11.93 -8.30 -13.93
C GLY A 42 -10.93 -9.32 -13.40
N ASN A 43 -9.97 -8.92 -12.55
CA ASN A 43 -9.06 -9.87 -11.91
C ASN A 43 -9.77 -10.73 -10.87
N VAL A 44 -10.68 -10.13 -10.10
CA VAL A 44 -11.50 -10.84 -9.11
C VAL A 44 -12.43 -11.84 -9.81
N GLU A 45 -13.13 -11.41 -10.86
CA GLU A 45 -14.05 -12.26 -11.63
C GLU A 45 -13.33 -13.42 -12.31
N ALA A 46 -12.12 -13.18 -12.84
CA ALA A 46 -11.31 -14.22 -13.47
C ALA A 46 -10.66 -15.20 -12.48
N GLY A 47 -10.79 -14.97 -11.16
CA GLY A 47 -10.09 -15.75 -10.15
C GLY A 47 -8.56 -15.69 -10.29
N ASP A 48 -8.03 -14.54 -10.69
CA ASP A 48 -6.60 -14.34 -10.94
C ASP A 48 -5.79 -14.59 -9.67
N SER A 49 -4.82 -15.50 -9.75
CA SER A 49 -4.00 -15.96 -8.62
C SER A 49 -2.75 -15.10 -8.39
N ARG A 50 -2.49 -14.10 -9.25
CA ARG A 50 -1.38 -13.18 -9.06
C ARG A 50 -1.60 -12.32 -7.82
N ALA A 51 -0.51 -11.96 -7.13
CA ALA A 51 -0.58 -11.16 -5.90
C ALA A 51 -0.93 -9.68 -6.14
N GLY A 52 -0.90 -9.21 -7.39
CA GLY A 52 -1.21 -7.83 -7.75
C GLY A 52 -0.13 -6.84 -7.30
N LEU A 53 -0.53 -5.82 -6.55
CA LEU A 53 0.36 -4.79 -6.02
C LEU A 53 1.31 -5.36 -4.95
N ASP A 54 2.56 -4.91 -4.96
CA ASP A 54 3.56 -5.24 -3.93
C ASP A 54 3.09 -4.84 -2.52
N ASP A 55 3.32 -5.71 -1.53
CA ASP A 55 2.81 -5.53 -0.16
C ASP A 55 3.38 -4.27 0.52
N ALA A 56 4.65 -3.93 0.29
CA ALA A 56 5.25 -2.73 0.85
C ALA A 56 4.68 -1.46 0.20
N ALA A 57 4.44 -1.51 -1.12
CA ALA A 57 3.76 -0.43 -1.83
C ALA A 57 2.33 -0.21 -1.31
N LYS A 58 1.54 -1.29 -1.13
CA LYS A 58 0.17 -1.20 -0.59
C LYS A 58 0.14 -0.57 0.79
N GLN A 59 1.05 -0.99 1.68
CA GLN A 59 1.17 -0.42 3.03
C GLN A 59 1.38 1.09 3.00
N GLU A 60 2.30 1.58 2.17
CA GLU A 60 2.58 3.00 2.13
C GLU A 60 1.48 3.80 1.43
N ILE A 61 0.87 3.27 0.37
CA ILE A 61 -0.28 3.92 -0.27
C ILE A 61 -1.43 4.08 0.73
N LEU A 62 -1.80 3.03 1.47
CA LEU A 62 -2.84 3.10 2.50
C LEU A 62 -2.50 4.11 3.60
N LYS A 63 -1.22 4.19 3.99
CA LYS A 63 -0.76 5.17 4.98
C LYS A 63 -0.86 6.60 4.45
N ILE A 64 -0.51 6.84 3.19
CA ILE A 64 -0.65 8.13 2.51
C ILE A 64 -2.13 8.54 2.44
N MET A 65 -3.01 7.62 2.00
CA MET A 65 -4.46 7.84 1.94
C MET A 65 -5.00 8.27 3.31
N LYS A 66 -4.64 7.54 4.38
CA LYS A 66 -5.07 7.84 5.75
C LYS A 66 -4.54 9.19 6.26
N LYS A 67 -3.25 9.48 6.03
CA LYS A 67 -2.60 10.71 6.53
C LYS A 67 -3.03 11.96 5.79
N ARG A 68 -3.17 11.89 4.47
CA ARG A 68 -3.43 13.05 3.60
C ARG A 68 -4.89 13.15 3.13
N ARG A 69 -5.75 12.20 3.52
CA ARG A 69 -7.18 12.16 3.17
C ARG A 69 -7.42 12.26 1.67
N MET A 70 -6.64 11.49 0.90
CA MET A 70 -6.69 11.47 -0.56
C MET A 70 -7.12 10.10 -1.09
N LEU A 71 -7.62 10.09 -2.32
CA LEU A 71 -8.06 8.89 -3.02
C LEU A 71 -6.86 8.03 -3.46
N PHE A 72 -7.16 6.79 -3.85
CA PHE A 72 -6.16 5.80 -4.22
C PHE A 72 -5.22 6.27 -5.32
N ASP A 73 -5.73 6.84 -6.41
CA ASP A 73 -4.89 7.27 -7.54
C ASP A 73 -3.93 8.41 -7.16
N ASP A 74 -4.40 9.38 -6.37
CA ASP A 74 -3.55 10.47 -5.89
C ASP A 74 -2.47 9.95 -4.93
N ALA A 75 -2.84 9.03 -4.03
CA ALA A 75 -1.91 8.41 -3.11
C ALA A 75 -0.86 7.56 -3.84
N ARG A 76 -1.28 6.80 -4.86
CA ARG A 76 -0.42 5.99 -5.71
C ARG A 76 0.54 6.86 -6.52
N ARG A 77 0.06 7.95 -7.10
CA ARG A 77 0.90 8.94 -7.81
C ARG A 77 1.95 9.53 -6.88
N LEU A 78 1.54 10.01 -5.71
CA LEU A 78 2.46 10.57 -4.73
C LEU A 78 3.50 9.56 -4.24
N TYR A 79 3.10 8.30 -4.02
CA TYR A 79 4.01 7.22 -3.65
C TYR A 79 5.07 6.99 -4.76
N MET A 80 4.64 6.96 -6.03
CA MET A 80 5.56 6.83 -7.17
C MET A 80 6.53 8.02 -7.28
N GLU A 81 6.02 9.26 -7.15
CA GLU A 81 6.85 10.47 -7.15
C GLU A 81 7.92 10.45 -6.04
N GLN A 82 7.55 9.99 -4.83
CA GLN A 82 8.50 9.82 -3.72
C GLN A 82 9.56 8.76 -4.02
N ARG A 83 9.18 7.65 -4.65
CA ARG A 83 10.12 6.60 -5.07
C ARG A 83 11.05 7.09 -6.17
N PHE A 84 10.56 7.85 -7.13
CA PHE A 84 11.40 8.48 -8.16
C PHE A 84 12.42 9.44 -7.54
N ALA A 85 11.97 10.34 -6.67
CA ALA A 85 12.85 11.28 -5.99
C ALA A 85 13.94 10.58 -5.17
N ALA A 86 13.62 9.46 -4.52
CA ALA A 86 14.59 8.66 -3.76
C ALA A 86 15.63 7.92 -4.62
N ASN A 87 15.41 7.83 -5.93
CA ASN A 87 16.29 7.16 -6.89
C ASN A 87 16.84 8.13 -7.96
N ASP A 88 16.87 9.43 -7.66
CA ASP A 88 17.35 10.48 -8.59
C ASP A 88 16.61 10.51 -9.94
N ILE A 89 15.32 10.20 -9.91
CA ILE A 89 14.40 10.32 -11.05
C ILE A 89 13.48 11.51 -10.81
N SER A 90 13.30 12.34 -11.83
CA SER A 90 12.37 13.47 -11.82
C SER A 90 10.91 13.02 -11.90
N ALA A 91 9.98 13.90 -11.54
CA ALA A 91 8.55 13.59 -11.58
C ALA A 91 8.01 13.32 -13.01
N ASP A 92 8.75 13.75 -14.04
CA ASP A 92 8.50 13.45 -15.45
C ASP A 92 9.01 12.05 -15.86
N GLY A 93 9.59 11.28 -14.92
CA GLY A 93 10.14 9.95 -15.15
C GLY A 93 11.54 9.93 -15.74
N ARG A 94 12.20 11.09 -15.94
CA ARG A 94 13.56 11.16 -16.49
C ARG A 94 14.60 11.13 -15.38
N PRO A 95 15.76 10.47 -15.58
CA PRO A 95 16.88 10.59 -14.65
C PRO A 95 17.33 12.04 -14.47
N ARG A 96 17.72 12.41 -13.26
CA ARG A 96 18.30 13.72 -12.93
C ARG A 96 19.81 13.81 -13.18
N ASP A 97 20.40 12.77 -13.76
CA ASP A 97 21.80 12.74 -14.12
C ASP A 97 22.12 13.83 -15.17
N PRO A 98 23.05 14.78 -14.88
CA PRO A 98 23.47 15.79 -15.85
C PRO A 98 24.03 15.22 -17.16
N LYS A 99 24.45 13.95 -17.16
CA LYS A 99 24.98 13.23 -18.32
C LYS A 99 23.93 12.34 -18.99
N PHE A 100 22.67 12.41 -18.57
CA PHE A 100 21.60 11.66 -19.20
C PHE A 100 21.39 12.13 -20.65
N VAL A 101 21.51 11.20 -21.60
CA VAL A 101 21.24 11.43 -23.03
C VAL A 101 20.07 10.53 -23.42
N SER A 102 19.01 11.11 -23.97
CA SER A 102 17.86 10.38 -24.54
C SER A 102 17.76 10.63 -26.04
N PHE A 103 17.37 9.60 -26.79
CA PHE A 103 17.02 9.70 -28.21
C PHE A 103 15.53 9.43 -28.34
N SER A 104 14.77 10.37 -28.91
CA SER A 104 13.32 10.29 -29.10
C SER A 104 12.94 10.83 -30.47
#